data_AF-A0A844WGX7-F1
#
_entry.id   AF-A0A844WGX7-F1
#
_cell.length_a   1.000
_cell.length_b   1.000
_cell.length_c   1.000
_cell.angle_alpha   90.00
_cell.angle_beta   90.00
_cell.angle_gamma   90.00
#
_symmetry.space_group_name_H-M   'P 1'
#
loop_
_entity.id
_entity.type
_entity.pdbx_description
1 polymer ?
#
loop_
_entity_poly.entity_id
_entity_poly.type
_entity_poly.pdbx_seq_one_letter_code
_entity_poly.pdbx_strand_id
1 'polypeptide(L)'
;MAAPVGARRVLFPIYAFNVEVSRAPWVTAEPMIAQMRLQWWRDALEEIGARTVVRRHEVVTPLSAVLDPEGARLLDALIAARDWDVEREPFADAAAFDAYIAATSGNLVRAVARALGGDGDAAAGDAGWALGLANWFLAVPALEGAGRHPLPDRAPAA
;
A
#
# COMPACT_ATOMS: atom_id res chain seq x y z
N MET A 1 -11.79 -15.20 -2.93
CA MET A 1 -12.78 -15.24 -1.82
C MET A 1 -12.63 -16.48 -0.92
N ALA A 2 -11.41 -16.99 -0.70
CA ALA A 2 -11.18 -18.24 0.05
C ALA A 2 -11.10 -18.06 1.59
N ALA A 3 -11.00 -16.83 2.09
CA ALA A 3 -10.90 -16.57 3.54
C ALA A 3 -12.18 -16.98 4.29
N PRO A 4 -12.08 -17.42 5.56
CA PRO A 4 -13.24 -17.67 6.42
C PRO A 4 -14.13 -16.43 6.54
N VAL A 5 -15.45 -16.63 6.70
CA VAL A 5 -16.43 -15.52 6.70
C VAL A 5 -16.12 -14.47 7.76
N GLY A 6 -15.70 -14.89 8.97
CA GLY A 6 -15.30 -13.96 10.03
C GLY A 6 -14.12 -13.07 9.64
N ALA A 7 -13.10 -13.65 9.01
CA ALA A 7 -11.92 -12.90 8.54
C ALA A 7 -12.26 -11.90 7.44
N ARG A 8 -13.23 -12.19 6.56
CA ARG A 8 -13.62 -11.27 5.47
C ARG A 8 -14.05 -9.90 5.97
N ARG A 9 -14.75 -9.82 7.11
CA ARG A 9 -15.17 -8.54 7.71
C ARG A 9 -13.99 -7.66 8.12
N VAL A 10 -12.87 -8.28 8.50
CA VAL A 10 -11.60 -7.61 8.83
C VAL A 10 -10.83 -7.24 7.56
N LEU A 11 -10.78 -8.16 6.59
CA LEU A 11 -9.98 -8.01 5.39
C LEU A 11 -10.55 -6.98 4.40
N PHE A 12 -11.88 -6.93 4.23
CA PHE A 12 -12.50 -6.08 3.20
C PHE A 12 -12.20 -4.59 3.38
N PRO A 13 -12.29 -3.98 4.58
CA PRO A 13 -11.96 -2.56 4.73
C PRO A 13 -10.49 -2.26 4.39
N ILE A 14 -9.57 -3.14 4.78
CA ILE A 14 -8.13 -2.98 4.53
C ILE A 14 -7.82 -3.07 3.03
N TYR A 15 -8.40 -4.04 2.33
CA TYR A 15 -8.21 -4.16 0.88
C TYR A 15 -8.97 -3.10 0.08
N ALA A 16 -10.13 -2.63 0.55
CA ALA A 16 -10.83 -1.50 -0.04
C ALA A 16 -9.99 -0.22 0.06
N PHE A 17 -9.38 0.03 1.22
CA PHE A 17 -8.37 1.09 1.38
C PHE A 17 -7.22 0.92 0.38
N ASN A 18 -6.64 -0.28 0.28
CA ASN A 18 -5.52 -0.52 -0.63
C ASN A 18 -5.88 -0.20 -2.09
N VAL A 19 -7.09 -0.57 -2.53
CA VAL A 19 -7.58 -0.24 -3.88
C VAL A 19 -7.67 1.27 -4.07
N GLU A 20 -8.20 2.00 -3.10
CA GLU A 20 -8.37 3.47 -3.18
C GLU A 20 -7.04 4.23 -3.19
N VAL A 21 -6.04 3.78 -2.43
CA VAL A 21 -4.71 4.42 -2.45
C VAL A 21 -3.88 3.99 -3.65
N SER A 22 -3.94 2.72 -4.07
CA SER A 22 -3.16 2.23 -5.21
C SER A 22 -3.65 2.81 -6.54
N ARG A 23 -4.93 3.18 -6.65
CA ARG A 23 -5.50 3.81 -7.86
C ARG A 23 -5.23 5.31 -7.94
N ALA A 24 -4.98 6.00 -6.82
CA ALA A 24 -4.92 7.45 -6.76
C ALA A 24 -3.92 8.08 -7.77
N PRO A 25 -2.72 7.51 -7.97
CA PRO A 25 -1.76 8.01 -8.97
C PRO A 25 -2.19 7.82 -10.44
N TRP A 26 -3.20 6.98 -10.70
CA TRP A 26 -3.59 6.55 -12.06
C TRP A 26 -4.91 7.15 -12.54
N VAL A 27 -5.70 7.74 -11.64
CA VAL A 27 -7.01 8.35 -11.96
C VAL A 27 -6.90 9.82 -12.40
N THR A 28 -5.71 10.40 -12.38
CA THR A 28 -5.43 11.79 -12.77
C THR A 28 -4.04 11.89 -13.37
N ALA A 29 -3.85 12.77 -14.35
CA ALA A 29 -2.53 13.09 -14.90
C ALA A 29 -1.81 14.18 -14.10
N GLU A 30 -2.52 14.90 -13.23
CA GLU A 30 -2.01 16.03 -12.44
C GLU A 30 -1.38 15.52 -11.13
N PRO A 31 -0.05 15.58 -10.94
CA PRO A 31 0.64 15.05 -9.76
C PRO A 31 0.10 15.62 -8.44
N MET A 32 -0.17 16.92 -8.43
CA MET A 32 -0.72 17.62 -7.28
C MET A 32 -2.08 17.03 -6.84
N ILE A 33 -2.94 16.66 -7.78
CA ILE A 33 -4.26 16.09 -7.47
C ILE A 33 -4.12 14.67 -6.89
N ALA A 34 -3.16 13.88 -7.39
CA ALA A 34 -2.86 12.58 -6.81
C ALA A 34 -2.32 12.71 -5.37
N GLN A 35 -1.39 13.64 -5.14
CA GLN A 35 -0.83 13.93 -3.81
C GLN A 35 -1.91 14.40 -2.83
N MET A 36 -2.80 15.30 -3.22
CA MET A 36 -3.91 15.74 -2.36
C MET A 36 -4.82 14.57 -1.94
N ARG A 37 -5.09 13.62 -2.85
CA ARG A 37 -5.87 12.41 -2.54
C ARG A 37 -5.13 11.49 -1.58
N LEU A 38 -3.83 11.27 -1.81
CA LEU A 38 -3.01 10.46 -0.91
C LEU A 38 -2.91 11.10 0.47
N GLN A 39 -2.68 12.41 0.54
CA GLN A 39 -2.62 13.16 1.80
C GLN A 39 -3.92 13.03 2.59
N TRP A 40 -5.07 13.14 1.92
CA TRP A 40 -6.36 12.89 2.58
C TRP A 40 -6.37 11.49 3.21
N TRP A 41 -5.91 10.44 2.54
CA TRP A 41 -5.83 9.11 3.15
C TRP A 41 -4.86 9.02 4.34
N ARG A 42 -3.73 9.74 4.30
CA ARG A 42 -2.79 9.83 5.42
C ARG A 42 -3.45 10.45 6.64
N ASP A 43 -4.13 11.58 6.46
CA ASP A 43 -4.87 12.23 7.54
C ASP A 43 -5.95 11.29 8.13
N ALA A 44 -6.58 10.44 7.30
CA ALA A 44 -7.59 9.48 7.76
C ALA A 44 -6.96 8.39 8.65
N LEU A 45 -5.76 7.92 8.28
CA LEU A 45 -5.01 6.96 9.08
C LEU A 45 -4.48 7.60 10.37
N GLU A 46 -4.11 8.87 10.35
CA GLU A 46 -3.72 9.62 11.54
C GLU A 46 -4.89 9.68 12.55
N GLU A 47 -6.10 10.02 12.10
CA GLU A 47 -7.31 10.00 12.93
C GLU A 47 -7.57 8.62 13.54
N ILE A 48 -7.45 7.55 12.73
CA ILE A 48 -7.59 6.16 13.17
C ILE A 48 -6.54 5.82 14.23
N GLY A 49 -5.27 6.13 13.97
CA GLY A 49 -4.16 5.81 14.86
C GLY A 49 -4.21 6.58 16.18
N ALA A 50 -4.66 7.83 16.13
CA ALA A 50 -4.89 8.66 17.32
C ALA A 50 -6.16 8.27 18.09
N ARG A 51 -6.99 7.38 17.54
CA ARG A 51 -8.30 6.97 18.08
C ARG A 51 -9.23 8.17 18.35
N THR A 52 -9.20 9.15 17.45
CA THR A 52 -10.08 10.31 17.50
C THR A 52 -11.34 10.09 16.66
N VAL A 53 -12.18 11.11 16.51
CA VAL A 53 -13.33 11.05 15.61
C VAL A 53 -12.83 10.96 14.19
N VAL A 54 -13.04 9.81 13.55
CA VAL A 54 -12.70 9.61 12.15
C VAL A 54 -13.71 10.29 11.23
N ARG A 55 -13.23 10.82 10.11
CA ARG A 55 -14.07 11.31 9.02
C ARG A 55 -15.07 10.27 8.52
N ARG A 56 -16.24 10.74 8.09
CA ARG A 56 -17.28 9.89 7.50
C ARG A 56 -16.91 9.53 6.06
N HIS A 57 -16.60 8.26 5.84
CA HIS A 57 -16.32 7.72 4.52
C HIS A 57 -16.60 6.21 4.53
N GLU A 58 -17.15 5.68 3.44
CA GLU A 58 -17.61 4.28 3.37
C GLU A 58 -16.50 3.24 3.62
N VAL A 59 -15.24 3.60 3.34
CA VAL A 59 -14.07 2.77 3.63
C VAL A 59 -13.43 3.12 4.98
N VAL A 60 -13.34 4.40 5.35
CA VAL A 60 -12.62 4.82 6.58
C VAL A 60 -13.35 4.34 7.82
N THR A 61 -14.69 4.42 7.83
CA THR A 61 -15.50 4.02 8.98
C THR A 61 -15.35 2.52 9.33
N PRO A 62 -15.43 1.57 8.40
CA PRO A 62 -15.15 0.17 8.73
C PRO A 62 -13.65 -0.10 8.90
N LEU A 63 -12.75 0.66 8.28
CA LEU A 63 -11.31 0.54 8.47
C LEU A 63 -10.89 0.90 9.90
N SER A 64 -11.46 1.95 10.47
CA SER A 64 -11.20 2.40 11.84
C SER A 64 -11.64 1.38 12.89
N ALA A 65 -12.57 0.48 12.54
CA ALA A 65 -13.05 -0.57 13.44
C ALA A 65 -12.10 -1.78 13.49
N VAL A 66 -11.17 -1.91 12.54
CA VAL A 66 -10.31 -3.10 12.39
C VAL A 66 -8.83 -2.82 12.53
N LEU A 67 -8.39 -1.57 12.35
CA LEU A 67 -7.01 -1.17 12.54
C LEU A 67 -6.70 -0.77 13.98
N ASP A 68 -5.54 -1.18 14.45
CA ASP A 68 -4.88 -0.62 15.62
C ASP A 68 -3.91 0.52 15.20
N PRO A 69 -3.33 1.27 16.16
CA PRO A 69 -2.44 2.38 15.83
C PRO A 69 -1.22 1.96 15.00
N GLU A 70 -0.67 0.77 15.25
CA GLU A 70 0.47 0.27 14.50
C GLU A 70 0.07 -0.14 13.06
N GLY A 71 -1.09 -0.76 12.88
CA GLY A 71 -1.66 -1.03 11.56
C GLY A 71 -1.88 0.25 10.77
N ALA A 72 -2.40 1.31 11.41
CA ALA A 72 -2.54 2.63 10.78
C ALA A 72 -1.17 3.21 10.35
N ARG A 73 -0.15 3.09 11.21
CA ARG A 73 1.22 3.53 10.90
C ARG A 73 1.82 2.76 9.71
N LEU A 74 1.61 1.45 9.65
CA LEU A 74 2.06 0.61 8.53
C LEU A 74 1.39 1.04 7.21
N LEU A 75 0.09 1.31 7.23
CA LEU A 75 -0.63 1.77 6.04
C LEU A 75 -0.28 3.21 5.65
N ASP A 76 0.11 4.08 6.59
CA ASP A 76 0.62 5.42 6.27
C ASP A 76 1.96 5.34 5.55
N ALA A 77 2.87 4.49 6.03
CA ALA A 77 4.15 4.22 5.35
C ALA A 77 3.95 3.64 3.95
N LEU A 78 2.91 2.82 3.75
CA LEU A 78 2.49 2.36 2.41
C LEU A 78 2.08 3.54 1.52
N ILE A 79 1.29 4.50 2.02
CA ILE A 79 0.92 5.67 1.23
C ILE A 79 2.14 6.51 0.89
N ALA A 80 3.04 6.74 1.83
CA ALA A 80 4.26 7.52 1.58
C ALA A 80 5.12 6.89 0.46
N ALA A 81 5.22 5.56 0.40
CA ALA A 81 5.93 4.88 -0.68
C ALA A 81 5.28 5.07 -2.06
N ARG A 82 3.98 5.38 -2.12
CA ARG A 82 3.23 5.63 -3.36
C ARG A 82 3.57 6.97 -4.02
N ASP A 83 4.36 7.84 -3.38
CA ASP A 83 4.88 9.05 -4.04
C ASP A 83 5.68 8.71 -5.31
N TRP A 84 6.35 7.55 -5.34
CA TRP A 84 7.00 7.03 -6.55
C TRP A 84 6.01 6.85 -7.73
N ASP A 85 4.79 6.36 -7.44
CA ASP A 85 3.76 6.19 -8.47
C ASP A 85 3.33 7.54 -9.06
N VAL A 86 3.48 8.64 -8.31
CA VAL A 86 3.17 10.01 -8.73
C VAL A 86 4.30 10.62 -9.56
N GLU A 87 5.56 10.47 -9.12
CA GLU A 87 6.73 11.15 -9.69
C GLU A 87 7.18 10.57 -11.05
N ARG A 88 6.81 9.32 -11.37
CA ARG A 88 7.09 8.64 -12.66
C ARG A 88 8.57 8.38 -13.01
N GLU A 89 9.48 8.75 -12.14
CA GLU A 89 10.91 8.46 -12.29
C GLU A 89 11.21 6.95 -12.08
N PRO A 90 12.28 6.41 -12.70
CA PRO A 90 12.73 5.05 -12.43
C PRO A 90 13.17 4.89 -10.96
N PHE A 91 13.21 3.65 -10.48
CA PHE A 91 13.90 3.36 -9.23
C PHE A 91 15.39 3.68 -9.35
N ALA A 92 15.97 4.31 -8.32
CA ALA A 92 17.39 4.66 -8.31
C ALA A 92 18.30 3.43 -8.41
N ASP A 93 17.93 2.34 -7.74
CA ASP A 93 18.64 1.07 -7.73
C ASP A 93 17.73 -0.09 -7.26
N ALA A 94 18.30 -1.29 -7.16
CA ALA A 94 17.59 -2.47 -6.65
C ALA A 94 17.14 -2.32 -5.19
N ALA A 95 17.89 -1.60 -4.35
CA ALA A 95 17.53 -1.41 -2.95
C ALA A 95 16.30 -0.50 -2.81
N ALA A 96 16.19 0.55 -3.63
CA ALA A 96 15.02 1.41 -3.71
C ALA A 96 13.78 0.64 -4.18
N PHE A 97 13.96 -0.25 -5.17
CA PHE A 97 12.90 -1.15 -5.65
C PHE A 97 12.43 -2.09 -4.53
N ASP A 98 13.35 -2.77 -3.85
CA ASP A 98 13.04 -3.69 -2.75
C ASP A 98 12.33 -2.97 -1.60
N ALA A 99 12.79 -1.76 -1.25
CA ALA A 99 12.18 -0.92 -0.22
C ALA A 99 10.76 -0.50 -0.59
N TYR A 100 10.48 -0.18 -1.85
CA TYR A 100 9.14 0.14 -2.32
C TYR A 100 8.19 -1.07 -2.19
N ILE A 101 8.62 -2.26 -2.60
CA ILE A 101 7.79 -3.49 -2.49
C ILE A 101 7.54 -3.83 -1.02
N ALA A 102 8.55 -3.70 -0.16
CA ALA A 102 8.43 -3.92 1.29
C ALA A 102 7.47 -2.90 1.93
N ALA A 103 7.62 -1.62 1.60
CA ALA A 103 6.80 -0.55 2.16
C ALA A 103 5.35 -0.60 1.67
N THR A 104 5.10 -1.11 0.45
CA THR A 104 3.74 -1.22 -0.09
C THR A 104 3.10 -2.55 0.29
N SER A 105 3.37 -3.61 -0.46
CA SER A 105 2.74 -4.92 -0.27
C SER A 105 3.14 -5.57 1.06
N GLY A 106 4.39 -5.37 1.51
CA GLY A 106 4.85 -5.87 2.82
C GLY A 106 4.06 -5.28 3.99
N ASN A 107 3.96 -3.95 4.07
CA ASN A 107 3.19 -3.29 5.14
C ASN A 107 1.69 -3.61 5.08
N LEU A 108 1.12 -3.78 3.88
CA LEU A 108 -0.28 -4.20 3.74
C LEU A 108 -0.52 -5.56 4.40
N VAL A 109 0.34 -6.55 4.14
CA VAL A 109 0.19 -7.89 4.71
C VAL A 109 0.49 -7.90 6.21
N ARG A 110 1.46 -7.10 6.68
CA ARG A 110 1.68 -6.88 8.13
C ARG A 110 0.44 -6.32 8.81
N ALA A 111 -0.17 -5.27 8.25
CA ALA A 111 -1.39 -4.68 8.80
C ALA A 111 -2.56 -5.68 8.81
N VAL A 112 -2.71 -6.49 7.76
CA VAL A 112 -3.69 -7.58 7.70
C VAL A 112 -3.45 -8.63 8.79
N ALA A 113 -2.21 -9.09 8.96
CA ALA A 113 -1.86 -10.08 9.97
C ALA A 113 -2.20 -9.57 11.38
N ARG A 114 -1.88 -8.30 11.67
CA ARG A 114 -2.24 -7.63 12.92
C ARG A 114 -3.75 -7.56 13.13
N ALA A 115 -4.49 -7.12 12.13
CA ALA A 115 -5.95 -6.99 12.23
C ALA A 115 -6.66 -8.35 12.44
N LEU A 116 -6.04 -9.45 12.02
CA LEU A 116 -6.50 -10.82 12.27
C LEU A 116 -6.05 -11.40 13.63
N GLY A 117 -5.36 -10.61 14.46
CA GLY A 117 -4.91 -11.02 15.80
C GLY A 117 -3.47 -11.53 15.88
N GLY A 118 -2.70 -11.46 14.79
CA GLY A 118 -1.25 -11.68 14.80
C GLY A 118 -0.48 -10.42 15.21
N ASP A 119 0.84 -10.46 15.08
CA ASP A 119 1.75 -9.35 15.42
C ASP A 119 2.28 -8.59 14.21
N GLY A 120 2.06 -9.10 12.98
CA GLY A 120 2.60 -8.49 11.76
C GLY A 120 4.13 -8.62 11.68
N ASP A 121 4.65 -9.75 12.13
CA ASP A 121 6.06 -10.12 12.17
C ASP A 121 6.79 -10.12 10.81
N ALA A 122 8.07 -10.50 10.85
CA ALA A 122 8.91 -10.65 9.67
C ALA A 122 8.29 -11.59 8.63
N ALA A 123 7.71 -12.72 9.05
CA ALA A 123 7.10 -13.66 8.11
C ALA A 123 5.92 -13.05 7.34
N ALA A 124 5.07 -12.26 8.00
CA ALA A 124 4.02 -11.49 7.32
C ALA A 124 4.60 -10.47 6.33
N GLY A 125 5.69 -9.80 6.71
CA GLY A 125 6.42 -8.88 5.85
C GLY A 125 6.99 -9.56 4.60
N ASP A 126 7.67 -10.70 4.77
CA ASP A 126 8.30 -11.46 3.70
C ASP A 126 7.24 -12.03 2.74
N ALA A 127 6.12 -12.52 3.28
CA ALA A 127 4.99 -12.97 2.47
C ALA A 127 4.39 -11.82 1.65
N GLY A 128 4.24 -10.64 2.26
CA GLY A 128 3.78 -9.44 1.57
C GLY A 128 4.76 -8.97 0.50
N TRP A 129 6.06 -9.03 0.76
CA TRP A 129 7.09 -8.70 -0.22
C TRP A 129 7.06 -9.67 -1.41
N ALA A 130 7.03 -10.98 -1.16
CA ALA A 130 6.99 -11.99 -2.22
C ALA A 130 5.74 -11.87 -3.10
N LEU A 131 4.57 -11.63 -2.48
CA LEU A 131 3.32 -11.38 -3.20
C LEU A 131 3.40 -10.09 -4.03
N GLY A 132 3.98 -9.03 -3.45
CA GLY A 132 4.17 -7.75 -4.12
C GLY A 132 5.06 -7.87 -5.34
N LEU A 133 6.20 -8.54 -5.20
CA LEU A 133 7.14 -8.80 -6.29
C LEU A 133 6.50 -9.61 -7.42
N ALA A 134 5.77 -10.69 -7.09
CA ALA A 134 5.09 -11.50 -8.09
C ALA A 134 4.07 -10.68 -8.88
N ASN A 135 3.24 -9.89 -8.20
CA ASN A 135 2.26 -9.02 -8.84
C ASN A 135 2.94 -7.89 -9.64
N TRP A 136 4.06 -7.36 -9.16
CA TRP A 136 4.82 -6.34 -9.87
C TRP A 136 5.33 -6.86 -11.22
N PHE A 137 5.94 -8.06 -11.24
CA PHE A 137 6.39 -8.67 -12.50
C PHE A 137 5.25 -8.94 -13.48
N LEU A 138 4.07 -9.32 -12.99
CA LEU A 138 2.88 -9.44 -13.84
C LEU A 138 2.42 -8.08 -14.40
N ALA A 139 2.65 -6.99 -13.66
CA ALA A 139 2.28 -5.63 -14.05
C ALA A 139 3.31 -4.96 -14.97
N VAL A 140 4.56 -5.42 -15.03
CA VAL A 140 5.65 -4.80 -15.83
C VAL A 140 5.22 -4.44 -17.25
N PRO A 141 4.62 -5.34 -18.06
CA PRO A 141 4.23 -4.99 -19.43
C PRO A 141 3.19 -3.85 -19.50
N ALA A 142 2.26 -3.81 -18.56
CA ALA A 142 1.25 -2.75 -18.49
C ALA A 142 1.86 -1.41 -18.03
N LEU A 143 2.81 -1.45 -17.09
CA LEU A 143 3.53 -0.28 -16.61
C LEU A 143 4.42 0.32 -17.70
N GLU A 144 5.17 -0.52 -18.43
CA GLU A 144 5.95 -0.10 -19.60
C GLU A 144 5.06 0.48 -20.70
N GLY A 145 3.92 -0.17 -20.99
CA GLY A 145 2.92 0.34 -21.92
C GLY A 145 2.31 1.69 -21.52
N ALA A 146 2.32 2.02 -20.23
CA ALA A 146 1.92 3.31 -19.68
C ALA A 146 3.07 4.33 -19.59
N GLY A 147 4.25 4.01 -20.15
CA GLY A 147 5.44 4.85 -20.13
C GLY A 147 6.06 4.98 -18.74
N ARG A 148 6.09 3.90 -17.97
CA ARG A 148 6.83 3.79 -16.70
C ARG A 148 8.08 2.95 -16.88
N HIS A 149 9.02 3.12 -15.95
CA HIS A 149 10.27 2.35 -15.87
C HIS A 149 10.24 1.50 -14.58
N PRO A 150 9.50 0.37 -14.58
CA PRO A 150 9.18 -0.36 -13.35
C PRO A 150 10.32 -1.21 -12.79
N LEU A 151 11.41 -1.37 -13.53
CA LEU A 151 12.58 -2.13 -13.10
C LEU A 151 13.77 -1.18 -12.98
N PRO A 152 14.63 -1.33 -11.95
CA PRO A 152 15.89 -0.60 -11.90
C PRO A 152 16.75 -0.97 -13.11
N ASP A 153 17.55 -0.02 -13.59
CA ASP A 153 18.52 -0.32 -14.63
C ASP A 153 19.40 -1.49 -14.18
N ARG A 154 19.59 -2.47 -15.07
CA ARG A 154 20.61 -3.49 -14.83
C ARG A 154 21.95 -2.77 -14.77
N ALA A 155 22.52 -2.62 -13.57
CA ALA A 155 23.93 -2.33 -13.45
C ALA A 155 24.68 -3.28 -14.40
N PRO A 156 25.63 -2.79 -15.22
CA PRO A 156 26.40 -3.66 -16.07
C PRO A 156 26.98 -4.77 -15.20
N ALA A 157 26.78 -6.03 -15.62
CA ALA A 157 27.36 -7.18 -14.92
C ALA A 157 28.86 -6.91 -14.75
N ALA A 158 29.30 -6.79 -13.49
CA ALA A 158 30.70 -6.58 -13.13
C ALA A 158 31.52 -7.84 -13.43
#